data_AF-A0A8S3KIS0-F1
#
_entry.id   AF-A0A8S3KIS0-F1
#
_cell.length_a   1.000
_cell.length_b   1.000
_cell.length_c   1.000
_cell.angle_alpha   90.00
_cell.angle_beta   90.00
_cell.angle_gamma   90.00
#
_symmetry.space_group_name_H-M   'P 1'
#
loop_
_entity.id
_entity.type
_entity.pdbx_description
1 polymer ?
#
loop_
_entity_poly.entity_id
_entity_poly.type
_entity_poly.pdbx_seq_one_letter_code
_entity_poly.pdbx_strand_id
1 'polypeptide(L)'
;GLAFCAIIHRHFPDEFSFDTLSADDPRQNFDLAFTVAYERAGIEPLIDTDDMILMGPKPDWKVVFTYVQSLYRHLSRIQPPAVMRQRW
;
A
#
# COMPACT_ATOMS: atom_id res chain seq x y z
N GLY A 1 -6.52 6.02 -3.60
CA GLY A 1 -5.44 5.67 -2.67
C GLY A 1 -5.85 4.80 -1.48
N LEU A 2 -7.02 4.96 -0.86
CA LEU A 2 -7.38 4.29 0.43
C LEU A 2 -7.05 2.79 0.54
N ALA A 3 -7.28 2.00 -0.52
CA ALA A 3 -6.94 0.57 -0.50
C ALA A 3 -5.43 0.32 -0.29
N PHE A 4 -4.57 1.14 -0.89
CA PHE A 4 -3.11 1.07 -0.68
C PHE A 4 -2.77 1.47 0.76
N CYS A 5 -3.34 2.57 1.26
CA CYS A 5 -3.18 2.98 2.66
C CYS A 5 -3.58 1.85 3.61
N ALA A 6 -4.66 1.13 3.35
CA ALA A 6 -5.11 0.03 4.21
C ALA A 6 -4.11 -1.14 4.24
N ILE A 7 -3.53 -1.49 3.08
CA ILE A 7 -2.51 -2.55 2.98
C ILE A 7 -1.25 -2.14 3.76
N ILE A 8 -0.81 -0.90 3.64
CA ILE A 8 0.36 -0.38 4.34
C ILE A 8 0.10 -0.28 5.85
N HIS A 9 -1.01 0.32 6.26
CA HIS A 9 -1.40 0.48 7.66
C HIS A 9 -1.52 -0.84 8.41
N ARG A 10 -1.92 -1.92 7.74
CA ARG A 10 -1.91 -3.28 8.32
C ARG A 10 -0.51 -3.74 8.75
N HIS A 11 0.54 -3.32 8.05
CA HIS A 11 1.93 -3.70 8.35
C HIS A 11 2.63 -2.66 9.22
N PHE A 12 2.27 -1.38 9.06
CA PHE A 12 2.85 -0.25 9.77
C PHE A 12 1.74 0.67 10.32
N PRO A 13 1.03 0.25 11.39
CA PRO A 13 -0.11 0.99 11.92
C PRO A 13 0.27 2.34 12.56
N ASP A 14 1.54 2.50 12.96
CA ASP A 14 2.02 3.68 13.68
C ASP A 14 2.46 4.83 12.75
N GLU A 15 2.45 4.63 11.42
CA GLU A 15 2.97 5.61 10.45
C GLU A 15 2.00 6.74 10.12
N PHE A 16 0.70 6.44 10.16
CA PHE A 16 -0.34 7.43 9.87
C PHE A 16 -1.68 6.94 10.40
N SER A 17 -2.59 7.87 10.70
CA SER A 17 -3.93 7.54 11.15
C SER A 17 -4.85 7.27 9.95
N PHE A 18 -5.17 6.00 9.69
CA PHE A 18 -6.04 5.61 8.57
C PHE A 18 -7.43 6.27 8.65
N ASP A 19 -7.97 6.46 9.85
CA ASP A 19 -9.30 7.05 10.07
C ASP A 19 -9.40 8.52 9.65
N THR A 20 -8.26 9.19 9.46
CA THR A 20 -8.22 10.59 9.02
C THR A 20 -8.23 10.75 7.50
N LEU A 21 -8.10 9.64 6.75
CA LEU A 21 -7.99 9.66 5.29
C LEU A 21 -9.37 9.75 4.63
N SER A 22 -9.46 10.53 3.54
CA SER A 22 -10.69 10.70 2.76
C SER A 22 -10.58 10.11 1.36
N ALA A 23 -11.67 9.54 0.84
CA ALA A 23 -11.75 9.07 -0.55
C ALA A 23 -11.70 10.24 -1.57
N ASP A 24 -12.02 11.46 -1.13
CA ASP A 24 -12.05 12.66 -1.96
C ASP A 24 -10.66 13.20 -2.28
N ASP A 25 -9.62 12.76 -1.56
CA ASP A 25 -8.22 13.10 -1.86
C ASP A 25 -7.41 11.86 -2.27
N PRO A 26 -7.65 11.32 -3.49
CA PRO A 26 -6.97 10.12 -3.95
C PRO A 26 -5.46 10.32 -4.08
N ARG A 27 -5.00 11.55 -4.41
CA ARG A 27 -3.58 11.88 -4.63
C ARG A 27 -2.82 11.78 -3.32
N GLN A 28 -3.28 12.50 -2.29
CA GLN A 28 -2.66 12.45 -0.96
C GLN A 28 -2.57 11.00 -0.45
N ASN A 29 -3.64 10.21 -0.66
CA ASN A 29 -3.64 8.81 -0.24
C ASN A 29 -2.60 7.96 -0.98
N PHE A 30 -2.42 8.15 -2.29
CA PHE A 30 -1.42 7.41 -3.05
C PHE A 30 0.00 7.82 -2.62
N ASP A 31 0.26 9.12 -2.55
CA ASP A 31 1.56 9.65 -2.11
C ASP A 31 1.93 9.11 -0.72
N LEU A 32 1.02 9.22 0.25
CA LEU A 32 1.24 8.71 1.60
C LEU A 32 1.55 7.21 1.61
N ALA A 33 0.75 6.40 0.90
CA ALA A 33 0.96 4.96 0.88
C ALA A 33 2.32 4.59 0.25
N PHE A 34 2.72 5.26 -0.83
CA PHE A 34 3.95 4.96 -1.54
C PHE A 34 5.18 5.45 -0.78
N THR A 35 5.12 6.65 -0.20
CA THR A 35 6.18 7.17 0.67
C THR A 35 6.44 6.23 1.85
N VAL A 36 5.38 5.82 2.57
CA VAL A 36 5.55 4.92 3.73
C VAL A 36 6.05 3.54 3.30
N ALA A 37 5.57 3.01 2.17
CA ALA A 37 6.06 1.74 1.63
C ALA A 37 7.55 1.81 1.26
N TYR A 38 8.00 2.92 0.71
CA TYR A 38 9.41 3.13 0.40
C TYR A 38 10.25 3.27 1.67
N GLU A 39 9.85 4.14 2.61
CA GLU A 39 10.63 4.45 3.81
C GLU A 39 10.71 3.28 4.80
N ARG A 40 9.62 2.52 4.97
CA ARG A 40 9.57 1.42 5.95
C ARG A 40 9.90 0.06 5.38
N ALA A 41 9.67 -0.15 4.10
CA ALA A 41 9.79 -1.45 3.46
C ALA A 41 10.77 -1.48 2.28
N GLY A 42 11.34 -0.34 1.87
CA GLY A 42 12.23 -0.24 0.71
C GLY A 42 11.52 -0.59 -0.61
N ILE A 43 10.19 -0.48 -0.65
CA ILE A 43 9.40 -0.85 -1.83
C ILE A 43 9.38 0.35 -2.77
N GLU A 44 10.10 0.23 -3.88
CA GLU A 44 10.06 1.26 -4.92
C GLU A 44 8.71 1.23 -5.65
N PRO A 45 8.02 2.38 -5.79
CA PRO A 45 6.76 2.44 -6.51
C PRO A 45 6.98 2.10 -7.99
N LEU A 46 6.31 1.05 -8.47
CA LEU A 46 6.35 0.66 -9.88
C LEU A 46 5.54 1.61 -10.78
N ILE A 47 4.65 2.39 -10.17
CA ILE A 47 3.74 3.34 -10.82
C ILE A 47 3.70 4.56 -9.90
N ASP A 48 3.82 5.75 -10.47
CA ASP A 48 3.72 6.99 -9.70
C ASP A 48 2.26 7.38 -9.43
N THR A 49 2.09 8.39 -8.57
CA THR A 49 0.76 8.88 -8.21
C THR A 49 0.05 9.53 -9.40
N ASP A 50 0.78 10.19 -10.30
CA ASP A 50 0.19 10.89 -11.44
C ASP A 50 -0.47 9.91 -12.41
N ASP A 51 0.20 8.80 -12.72
CA ASP A 51 -0.32 7.71 -13.53
C ASP A 51 -1.58 7.10 -12.92
N MET A 52 -1.58 6.86 -11.61
CA MET A 52 -2.74 6.30 -10.89
C MET A 52 -3.94 7.24 -10.89
N ILE A 53 -3.70 8.56 -10.79
CA ILE A 53 -4.74 9.57 -10.91
C ILE A 53 -5.27 9.64 -12.34
N LEU A 54 -4.38 9.57 -13.34
CA LEU A 54 -4.75 9.62 -14.75
C LEU A 54 -5.59 8.41 -15.19
N MET A 55 -5.34 7.22 -14.64
CA MET A 55 -6.16 6.03 -14.89
C MET A 55 -7.63 6.21 -14.44
N GLY A 56 -7.88 7.13 -13.51
CA GLY A 56 -9.22 7.49 -13.07
C GLY A 56 -10.01 6.34 -12.45
N PRO A 57 -11.35 6.36 -12.52
CA PRO A 57 -12.21 5.42 -11.78
C PRO A 57 -12.23 4.00 -12.35
N LYS A 58 -11.66 3.76 -13.54
CA LYS A 58 -11.65 2.45 -14.21
C LYS A 58 -10.24 2.12 -14.73
N PRO A 59 -9.28 1.88 -13.81
CA PRO A 59 -7.94 1.48 -14.21
C PRO A 59 -7.92 0.08 -14.86
N ASP A 60 -6.91 -0.22 -15.67
CA ASP A 60 -6.69 -1.58 -16.18
C ASP A 60 -6.38 -2.51 -15.00
N TRP A 61 -7.21 -3.52 -14.81
CA TRP A 61 -7.11 -4.46 -13.69
C TRP A 61 -5.78 -5.23 -13.68
N LYS A 62 -5.12 -5.45 -14.83
CA LYS A 62 -3.83 -6.15 -14.89
C LYS A 62 -2.72 -5.30 -14.30
N VAL A 63 -2.76 -4.00 -14.55
CA VAL A 63 -1.79 -3.04 -14.01
C VAL A 63 -1.93 -2.99 -12.49
N VAL A 64 -3.16 -2.80 -11.99
CA VAL A 64 -3.46 -2.79 -10.55
C VAL A 64 -3.07 -4.12 -9.90
N PHE A 65 -3.41 -5.25 -10.52
CA PHE A 65 -3.07 -6.58 -10.00
C PHE A 65 -1.55 -6.77 -9.87
N THR A 66 -0.80 -6.45 -10.91
CA THR A 66 0.66 -6.58 -10.92
C THR A 66 1.29 -5.74 -9.80
N TYR A 67 0.75 -4.54 -9.59
CA TYR A 67 1.25 -3.65 -8.56
C TYR A 67 0.95 -4.14 -7.14
N VAL A 68 -0.31 -4.54 -6.86
CA VAL A 68 -0.69 -5.12 -5.57
C VAL A 68 0.07 -6.43 -5.30
N GLN A 69 0.29 -7.26 -6.33
CA GLN A 69 1.09 -8.47 -6.20
C GLN A 69 2.54 -8.17 -5.81
N SER A 70 3.16 -7.15 -6.40
CA SER A 70 4.50 -6.70 -6.02
C SER A 70 4.54 -6.24 -4.56
N LEU A 71 3.59 -5.40 -4.16
CA LEU A 71 3.46 -4.90 -2.80
C LEU A 71 3.35 -6.04 -1.78
N TYR A 72 2.45 -7.00 -2.04
CA TYR A 72 2.24 -8.16 -1.18
C TYR A 72 3.51 -9.01 -1.03
N ARG A 73 4.24 -9.26 -2.12
CA ARG A 73 5.48 -10.04 -2.09
C ARG A 73 6.55 -9.41 -1.22
N HIS A 74 6.69 -8.09 -1.24
CA HIS A 74 7.67 -7.38 -0.42
C HIS A 74 7.25 -7.34 1.05
N LEU A 75 5.99 -6.96 1.32
CA LEU A 75 5.48 -6.88 2.70
C LEU A 75 5.47 -8.24 3.41
N SER A 76 5.15 -9.32 2.69
CA SER A 76 5.17 -10.69 3.23
C SER A 76 6.58 -11.18 3.62
N ARG A 77 7.64 -10.52 3.15
CA ARG A 77 9.03 -10.83 3.56
C ARG A 77 9.46 -10.09 4.82
N ILE A 78 8.82 -8.95 5.10
CA ILE A 78 9.14 -8.09 6.25
C ILE A 78 8.48 -8.63 7.51
N GLN A 79 7.24 -9.12 7.40
CA GLN A 79 6.57 -9.76 8.51
C GLN A 79 6.75 -11.29 8.40
N PRO A 80 7.42 -11.96 9.36
CA PRO A 80 7.46 -13.42 9.35
C PRO A 80 6.02 -13.95 9.40
N PRO A 81 5.71 -15.05 8.68
CA PRO A 81 4.37 -15.61 8.69
C PRO A 81 3.94 -15.86 10.14
N ALA A 82 2.78 -15.34 10.52
CA ALA A 82 2.26 -15.34 11.89
C ALA A 82 2.02 -16.75 12.50
N VAL A 83 2.49 -17.82 11.86
CA VAL A 83 2.32 -19.23 12.25
C VAL A 83 3.27 -19.67 13.38
N MET A 84 3.95 -18.73 14.05
CA MET A 84 4.77 -19.02 15.25
C MET A 84 4.35 -18.21 16.48
N ARG A 85 3.07 -17.85 16.59
CA ARG A 85 2.47 -17.34 17.84
C ARG A 85 1.35 -18.24 18.32
N GLN A 86 1.68 -19.50 18.61
CA GLN A 86 0.96 -20.37 19.56
C GLN A 86 1.73 -21.69 19.70
N ARG A 87 2.74 -21.67 20.56
CA ARG A 87 3.34 -22.86 21.15
C ARG A 87 3.42 -22.58 22.65
N TRP A 88 2.36 -22.90 23.37
CA TRP A 88 2.30 -23.37 24.77
C TRP A 88 0.93 -24.02 24.95
#